data_AF-A0A661LI90-F1
#
_entry.id   AF-A0A661LI90-F1
#
_cell.length_a   1.000
_cell.length_b   1.000
_cell.length_c   1.000
_cell.angle_alpha   90.00
_cell.angle_beta   90.00
_cell.angle_gamma   90.00
#
_symmetry.space_group_name_H-M   'P 1'
#
loop_
_entity.id
_entity.type
_entity.pdbx_description
1 polymer ?
#
loop_
_entity_poly.entity_id
_entity_poly.type
_entity_poly.pdbx_seq_one_letter_code
_entity_poly.pdbx_strand_id
1 'polypeptide(L)' 'MRLGEGTGAAITINLVEAACKIMREMASFDDAGVSKKI' A
#
# COMPACT_ATOMS: atom_id res chain seq x y z
N MET A 1 7.82 -16.89 11.71
CA MET A 1 7.71 -16.54 13.15
C MET A 1 6.78 -17.55 13.83
N ARG A 2 7.01 -17.90 15.10
CA ARG A 2 6.22 -18.93 15.83
C ARG A 2 5.84 -18.51 17.25
N LEU A 3 5.81 -17.20 17.51
CA LEU A 3 5.56 -16.63 18.84
C LEU A 3 4.07 -16.70 19.23
N GLY A 4 3.17 -16.51 18.25
CA GLY A 4 1.72 -16.53 18.51
C GLY A 4 1.20 -15.17 18.95
N GLU A 5 0.06 -15.17 19.64
CA GLU A 5 -0.54 -13.99 20.33
C GLU A 5 -0.79 -12.76 19.43
N GLY A 6 -0.86 -12.94 18.11
CA GLY A 6 -1.10 -11.84 17.19
C GLY A 6 0.13 -10.98 16.89
N THR A 7 1.35 -11.39 17.26
CA THR A 7 2.56 -10.63 16.91
C THR A 7 2.78 -10.52 15.40
N GLY A 8 2.31 -11.51 14.64
CA GLY A 8 2.27 -11.45 13.19
C GLY A 8 1.31 -10.37 12.68
N ALA A 9 0.12 -10.26 13.29
CA ALA A 9 -0.83 -9.21 12.95
C ALA A 9 -0.25 -7.82 13.26
N ALA A 10 0.36 -7.62 14.44
CA ALA A 10 0.97 -6.36 14.83
C ALA A 10 2.03 -5.86 13.84
N ILE A 11 2.88 -6.76 13.33
CA ILE A 11 3.90 -6.42 12.31
C ILE A 11 3.24 -6.00 10.99
N THR A 12 2.13 -6.63 10.63
CA THR A 12 1.47 -6.42 9.33
C THR A 12 0.48 -5.24 9.32
N ILE A 13 0.11 -4.65 10.46
CA ILE A 13 -0.84 -3.53 10.53
C ILE A 13 -0.45 -2.39 9.58
N ASN A 14 0.80 -1.95 9.62
CA ASN A 14 1.27 -0.84 8.78
C ASN A 14 1.32 -1.21 7.28
N LEU A 15 1.51 -2.50 6.97
CA LEU A 15 1.50 -2.97 5.58
C LEU A 15 0.09 -2.89 4.99
N VAL A 16 -0.94 -3.28 5.76
CA VAL A 16 -2.34 -3.17 5.33
C VAL A 16 -2.73 -1.71 5.16
N GLU A 17 -2.33 -0.83 6.10
CA GLU A 17 -2.57 0.60 5.96
C GLU A 17 -1.91 1.17 4.69
N ALA A 18 -0.65 0.81 4.42
CA ALA A 18 0.06 1.24 3.21
C ALA A 18 -0.66 0.79 1.93
N ALA A 19 -1.16 -0.45 1.89
CA ALA A 19 -1.94 -0.95 0.77
C ALA A 19 -3.22 -0.10 0.54
N CYS A 20 -3.95 0.22 1.61
CA CYS A 20 -5.14 1.08 1.53
C CYS A 20 -4.81 2.51 1.10
N LYS A 21 -3.64 3.05 1.46
CA LYS A 21 -3.19 4.37 0.99
C LYS A 21 -2.81 4.35 -0.48
N ILE A 22 -2.04 3.35 -0.92
CA ILE A 22 -1.69 3.16 -2.33
C ILE A 22 -2.95 3.17 -3.21
N MET A 23 -3.97 2.42 -2.82
CA MET A 23 -5.21 2.35 -3.60
C MET A 23 -6.00 3.67 -3.67
N ARG A 24 -5.92 4.53 -2.64
CA ARG A 24 -6.75 5.73 -2.54
C ARG A 24 -6.01 7.02 -2.89
N GLU A 25 -4.69 7.02 -2.77
CA GLU A 25 -3.87 8.24 -2.75
C GLU A 25 -2.82 8.26 -3.87
N MET A 26 -2.58 7.15 -4.58
CA MET A 26 -1.73 7.20 -5.77
C MET A 26 -2.46 7.88 -6.93
N ALA A 27 -1.76 8.84 -7.55
CA ALA A 27 -2.16 9.42 -8.83
C ALA A 27 -2.21 8.35 -9.92
N SER A 28 -3.19 8.44 -10.82
CA SER A 28 -3.21 7.62 -12.03
C SER A 28 -2.08 8.01 -12.99
N PHE A 29 -1.81 7.18 -13.99
CA PHE A 29 -0.80 7.52 -15.01
C PHE A 29 -1.16 8.78 -15.80
N ASP A 30 -2.46 9.05 -15.98
CA ASP A 30 -2.95 10.27 -16.64
C ASP A 30 -2.75 11.49 -15.76
N ASP A 31 -3.09 11.39 -14.46
CA ASP A 31 -2.89 12.46 -13.48
C ASP A 31 -1.40 12.78 -13.27
N ALA A 32 -0.56 11.75 -13.31
CA ALA A 32 0.91 11.87 -13.23
C ALA A 32 1.55 12.32 -14.57
N GLY A 33 0.76 12.49 -15.64
CA GLY A 33 1.24 12.97 -16.93
C GLY A 33 2.10 11.97 -17.72
N VAL A 34 2.06 10.69 -17.37
CA VAL A 34 2.85 9.62 -18.01
C VAL A 34 2.28 9.27 -19.40
N SER A 35 0.96 9.19 -19.52
CA SER A 35 0.30 8.75 -20.76
C SER A 35 0.37 9.73 -21.94
N LYS A 36 0.88 10.96 -21.73
CA LYS A 36 0.95 12.03 -22.75
C LYS A 36 2.28 12.07 -23.53
N LYS A 37 3.18 11.10 -23.32
CA LYS A 37 4.43 10.94 -24.09
C LYS A 37 4.36 9.69 -24.97
N ILE A 38 3.65 9.78 -26.09
CA ILE A 38 3.86 8.98 -27.30
C ILE A 38 3.67 9.90 -28.49
#